data_AF-A0A7C4ZS93-F1
#
_entry.id   AF-A0A7C4ZS93-F1
#
_cell.length_a   1.000
_cell.length_b   1.000
_cell.length_c   1.000
_cell.angle_alpha   90.00
_cell.angle_beta   90.00
_cell.angle_gamma   90.00
#
_symmetry.space_group_name_H-M   'P 1'
#
loop_
_entity.id
_entity.type
_entity.pdbx_description
1 polymer ?
#
loop_
_entity_poly.entity_id
_entity_poly.type
_entity_poly.pdbx_seq_one_letter_code
_entity_poly.pdbx_strand_id
1 'polypeptide(L)'
;MSKAIHEAMVKQAMAALNADVKNIKAKRGTQFKITDAQPYVDAVNGMKAVDNELPEVIALHVDSVNAHYEILKSLTETVRPEDDPFVEHYQTGPIMEILYEEQPDFKASVKKFIDAIPKNRALIGREAARLYGGLYGPTCVVDFALSPGSTANVVNRILAGLDIPKDHKKTILAAKSFGMTTSYGLGAAFKASVEGGKTLDAALDDEIATLQMIYDTPSEAQTKLMLGHNLGGHGGHNSFDTAEYQKQYKARMKPTVKAALAKGVHPGNVVCVPAYCVGDVAHHNSQTMFNFAQDPIVMAIFEAHTAALESTLNRGLDQGFKNEYGPVGLAVGTGAALMAYEFLLDYMPINSIIELLVNRFHNMVAMNPNRDSAAELHNVDMMMSIWRGWNILKPKPLGKGGEIDGVKIDLGPIDKHEVLSNIHRYTYPPCAITQRVGTMLKFADFPCLLTSEPVTATMLTHVVALHPESASFPYRIDKDWGATEFRWINLGLGVNKGAGADPVVGYEQRAASV
;
A
#
# COMPACT_ATOMS: atom_id res chain seq x y z
N MET A 1 -2.66 29.16 -0.03
CA MET A 1 -2.53 28.06 -1.01
C MET A 1 -3.63 28.19 -2.05
N SER A 2 -3.33 27.90 -3.31
CA SER A 2 -4.25 28.17 -4.42
C SER A 2 -5.40 27.17 -4.48
N LYS A 3 -6.61 27.66 -4.76
CA LYS A 3 -7.78 26.83 -5.04
C LYS A 3 -7.55 25.90 -6.25
N ALA A 4 -6.75 26.35 -7.22
CA ALA A 4 -6.46 25.60 -8.44
C ALA A 4 -5.66 24.32 -8.17
N ILE A 5 -4.75 24.32 -7.18
CA ILE A 5 -4.05 23.10 -6.72
C ILE A 5 -5.07 22.07 -6.19
N HIS A 6 -5.94 22.47 -5.26
CA HIS A 6 -6.92 21.53 -4.71
C HIS A 6 -7.89 21.00 -5.78
N GLU A 7 -8.34 21.86 -6.69
CA GLU A 7 -9.18 21.46 -7.83
C GLU A 7 -8.45 20.47 -8.75
N ALA A 8 -7.17 20.71 -9.04
CA ALA A 8 -6.34 19.80 -9.84
C ALA A 8 -6.18 18.44 -9.16
N MET A 9 -5.83 18.43 -7.87
CA MET A 9 -5.70 17.22 -7.06
C MET A 9 -6.98 16.36 -7.10
N VAL A 10 -8.14 16.97 -6.84
CA VAL A 10 -9.43 16.26 -6.84
C VAL A 10 -9.79 15.79 -8.25
N LYS A 11 -9.70 16.65 -9.26
CA LYS A 11 -10.11 16.32 -10.62
C LYS A 11 -9.25 15.22 -11.25
N GLN A 12 -7.92 15.33 -11.11
CA GLN A 12 -6.99 14.36 -11.69
C GLN A 12 -7.10 13.01 -10.99
N ALA A 13 -7.21 13.00 -9.65
CA ALA A 13 -7.41 11.77 -8.88
C ALA A 13 -8.74 11.07 -9.19
N MET A 14 -9.84 11.83 -9.28
CA MET A 14 -11.14 11.27 -9.64
C MET A 14 -11.20 10.81 -11.10
N ALA A 15 -10.41 11.40 -12.00
CA ALA A 15 -10.32 10.93 -13.38
C ALA A 15 -9.71 9.52 -13.45
N ALA A 16 -8.63 9.27 -12.71
CA ALA A 16 -8.00 7.96 -12.59
C ALA A 16 -8.98 6.92 -12.03
N LEU A 17 -9.53 7.15 -10.83
CA LEU A 17 -10.46 6.21 -10.18
C LEU A 17 -11.71 5.92 -11.05
N ASN A 18 -12.27 6.95 -11.69
CA ASN A 18 -13.41 6.75 -12.58
C ASN A 18 -13.06 5.93 -13.82
N ALA A 19 -11.83 6.05 -14.35
CA ALA A 19 -11.38 5.24 -15.47
C ALA A 19 -11.35 3.76 -15.09
N ASP A 20 -10.81 3.44 -13.91
CA ASP A 20 -10.71 2.07 -13.40
C ASP A 20 -12.10 1.47 -13.14
N VAL A 21 -12.93 2.14 -12.35
CA VAL A 21 -14.25 1.62 -11.96
C VAL A 21 -15.16 1.42 -13.19
N LYS A 22 -15.11 2.32 -14.17
CA LYS A 22 -15.86 2.15 -15.43
C LYS A 22 -15.34 0.98 -16.26
N ASN A 23 -14.02 0.83 -16.35
CA ASN A 23 -13.40 -0.27 -17.08
C ASN A 23 -13.73 -1.63 -16.43
N ILE A 24 -13.54 -1.74 -15.11
CA ILE A 24 -13.87 -2.93 -14.32
C ILE A 24 -15.34 -3.31 -14.51
N LYS A 25 -16.27 -2.33 -14.44
CA LYS A 25 -17.69 -2.60 -14.68
C LYS A 25 -17.97 -3.16 -16.07
N ALA A 26 -17.30 -2.63 -17.09
CA ALA A 26 -17.48 -3.03 -18.48
C ALA A 26 -16.84 -4.39 -18.80
N LYS A 27 -15.77 -4.75 -18.09
CA LYS A 27 -14.90 -5.90 -18.41
C LYS A 27 -14.94 -7.03 -17.38
N ARG A 28 -15.60 -6.85 -16.23
CA ARG A 28 -15.77 -7.92 -15.23
C ARG A 28 -16.28 -9.21 -15.87
N GLY A 29 -15.67 -10.33 -15.48
CA GLY A 29 -15.94 -11.65 -16.06
C GLY A 29 -15.35 -11.91 -17.45
N THR A 30 -14.62 -10.96 -18.06
CA THR A 30 -13.83 -11.23 -19.27
C THR A 30 -12.38 -11.54 -18.94
N GLN A 31 -11.62 -12.01 -19.94
CA GLN A 31 -10.17 -12.13 -19.81
C GLN A 31 -9.53 -10.74 -19.89
N PHE A 32 -8.67 -10.41 -18.93
CA PHE A 32 -7.91 -9.17 -18.91
C PHE A 32 -6.83 -9.17 -19.99
N LYS A 33 -6.63 -8.02 -20.64
CA LYS A 33 -5.47 -7.74 -21.49
C LYS A 33 -4.78 -6.48 -21.00
N ILE A 34 -3.47 -6.35 -21.18
CA ILE A 34 -2.73 -5.13 -20.81
C ILE A 34 -3.41 -3.89 -21.38
N THR A 35 -3.88 -3.95 -22.63
CA THR A 35 -4.58 -2.85 -23.32
C THR A 35 -5.89 -2.40 -22.65
N ASP A 36 -6.51 -3.22 -21.80
CA ASP A 36 -7.69 -2.83 -21.04
C ASP A 36 -7.36 -1.75 -19.99
N ALA A 37 -6.08 -1.54 -19.65
CA ALA A 37 -5.65 -0.46 -18.76
C ALA A 37 -5.48 0.90 -19.47
N GLN A 38 -5.66 0.98 -20.80
CA GLN A 38 -5.50 2.22 -21.56
C GLN A 38 -6.34 3.41 -21.00
N PRO A 39 -7.60 3.24 -20.57
CA PRO A 39 -8.37 4.34 -19.99
C PRO A 39 -7.71 4.98 -18.76
N TYR A 40 -7.05 4.17 -17.91
CA TYR A 40 -6.27 4.66 -16.77
C TYR A 40 -5.04 5.44 -17.25
N VAL A 41 -4.28 4.86 -18.20
CA VAL A 41 -3.10 5.50 -18.79
C VAL A 41 -3.47 6.85 -19.41
N ASP A 42 -4.62 6.94 -20.09
CA ASP A 42 -5.12 8.18 -20.68
C ASP A 42 -5.50 9.22 -19.61
N ALA A 43 -6.09 8.80 -18.49
CA ALA A 43 -6.38 9.67 -17.36
C ALA A 43 -5.10 10.24 -16.73
N VAL A 44 -4.08 9.40 -16.52
CA VAL A 44 -2.76 9.79 -16.01
C VAL A 44 -2.05 10.72 -16.99
N ASN A 45 -2.10 10.45 -18.29
CA ASN A 45 -1.55 11.35 -19.32
C ASN A 45 -2.23 12.73 -19.35
N GLY A 46 -3.42 12.84 -18.79
CA GLY A 46 -4.12 14.11 -18.56
C GLY A 46 -3.58 14.92 -17.38
N MET A 47 -2.71 14.35 -16.55
CA MET A 47 -2.16 15.02 -15.37
C MET A 47 -1.28 16.21 -15.74
N LYS A 48 -1.39 17.28 -14.96
CA LYS A 48 -0.63 18.52 -15.17
C LYS A 48 -0.27 19.18 -13.85
N ALA A 49 0.97 19.65 -13.77
CA ALA A 49 1.39 20.57 -12.73
C ALA A 49 0.61 21.89 -12.83
N VAL A 50 0.23 22.45 -11.70
CA VAL A 50 -0.46 23.73 -11.61
C VAL A 50 0.23 24.68 -10.64
N ASP A 51 0.04 25.98 -10.85
CA ASP A 51 0.63 27.05 -10.05
C ASP A 51 2.14 26.91 -9.86
N ASN A 52 2.60 26.63 -8.64
CA ASN A 52 4.00 26.54 -8.26
C ASN A 52 4.50 25.10 -8.09
N GLU A 53 3.74 24.10 -8.54
CA GLU A 53 4.15 22.70 -8.58
C GLU A 53 5.30 22.49 -9.57
N LEU A 54 6.28 21.67 -9.18
CA LEU A 54 7.40 21.30 -10.03
C LEU A 54 6.96 20.25 -11.08
N PRO A 55 6.97 20.57 -12.39
CA PRO A 55 6.50 19.67 -13.44
C PRO A 55 7.26 18.35 -13.51
N GLU A 56 8.53 18.33 -13.13
CA GLU A 56 9.36 17.14 -13.12
C GLU A 56 8.88 16.07 -12.13
N VAL A 57 8.16 16.46 -11.06
CA VAL A 57 7.52 15.50 -10.15
C VAL A 57 6.29 14.87 -10.79
N ILE A 58 5.47 15.65 -11.51
CA ILE A 58 4.34 15.10 -12.27
C ILE A 58 4.85 14.16 -13.38
N ALA A 59 5.95 14.52 -14.04
CA ALA A 59 6.58 13.68 -15.05
C ALA A 59 7.05 12.33 -14.48
N LEU A 60 7.60 12.29 -13.27
CA LEU A 60 7.96 11.01 -12.61
C LEU A 60 6.77 10.04 -12.52
N HIS A 61 5.57 10.55 -12.25
CA HIS A 61 4.34 9.75 -12.20
C HIS A 61 3.90 9.33 -13.60
N VAL A 62 3.73 10.30 -14.50
CA VAL A 62 3.20 10.07 -15.86
C VAL A 62 4.11 9.15 -16.67
N ASP A 63 5.42 9.42 -16.66
CA ASP A 63 6.39 8.63 -17.41
C ASP A 63 6.54 7.21 -16.83
N SER A 64 6.36 7.04 -15.51
CA SER A 64 6.37 5.73 -14.88
C SER A 64 5.21 4.86 -15.36
N VAL A 65 3.98 5.41 -15.38
CA VAL A 65 2.79 4.70 -15.87
C VAL A 65 2.96 4.33 -17.35
N ASN A 66 3.42 5.28 -18.18
CA ASN A 66 3.67 5.02 -19.59
C ASN A 66 4.78 3.97 -19.81
N ALA A 67 5.87 4.05 -19.06
CA ALA A 67 6.95 3.07 -19.14
C ALA A 67 6.44 1.68 -18.74
N HIS A 68 5.74 1.57 -17.61
CA HIS A 68 5.18 0.32 -17.12
C HIS A 68 4.22 -0.31 -18.15
N TYR A 69 3.24 0.47 -18.64
CA TYR A 69 2.25 0.01 -19.60
C TYR A 69 2.88 -0.46 -20.92
N GLU A 70 3.75 0.35 -21.52
CA GLU A 70 4.36 0.01 -22.82
C GLU A 70 5.34 -1.17 -22.72
N ILE A 71 6.03 -1.33 -21.58
CA ILE A 71 6.88 -2.51 -21.36
C ILE A 71 6.01 -3.76 -21.24
N LEU A 72 5.00 -3.77 -20.35
CA LEU A 72 4.15 -4.95 -20.19
C LEU A 72 3.48 -5.34 -21.49
N LYS A 73 2.93 -4.38 -22.23
CA LYS A 73 2.30 -4.59 -23.55
C LYS A 73 3.27 -5.18 -24.58
N SER A 74 4.57 -4.92 -24.45
CA SER A 74 5.61 -5.50 -25.32
C SER A 74 6.04 -6.92 -24.90
N LEU A 75 5.91 -7.25 -23.61
CA LEU A 75 6.37 -8.52 -23.05
C LEU A 75 5.26 -9.58 -22.94
N THR A 76 4.01 -9.17 -22.81
CA THR A 76 2.87 -10.08 -22.65
C THR A 76 1.54 -9.45 -23.08
N GLU A 77 0.57 -10.30 -23.41
CA GLU A 77 -0.83 -9.87 -23.66
C GLU A 77 -1.62 -9.72 -22.35
N THR A 78 -1.28 -10.50 -21.33
CA THR A 78 -2.03 -10.59 -20.06
C THR A 78 -1.12 -10.97 -18.90
N VAL A 79 -1.58 -10.76 -17.67
CA VAL A 79 -0.92 -11.19 -16.43
C VAL A 79 -1.87 -12.13 -15.71
N ARG A 80 -1.34 -13.27 -15.24
CA ARG A 80 -2.15 -14.24 -14.49
C ARG A 80 -2.48 -13.73 -13.09
N PRO A 81 -3.60 -14.16 -12.49
CA PRO A 81 -3.99 -13.80 -11.12
C PRO A 81 -2.89 -14.00 -10.07
N GLU A 82 -2.05 -15.02 -10.23
CA GLU A 82 -0.99 -15.35 -9.27
C GLU A 82 0.21 -14.37 -9.33
N ASP A 83 0.31 -13.60 -10.41
CA ASP A 83 1.42 -12.69 -10.68
C ASP A 83 1.01 -11.21 -10.57
N ASP A 84 -0.28 -10.90 -10.79
CA ASP A 84 -0.82 -9.52 -10.73
C ASP A 84 -0.60 -8.77 -9.41
N PRO A 85 -0.49 -9.41 -8.22
CA PRO A 85 -0.23 -8.67 -6.98
C PRO A 85 1.16 -8.02 -6.94
N PHE A 86 2.09 -8.44 -7.80
CA PHE A 86 3.50 -8.06 -7.70
C PHE A 86 3.98 -7.08 -8.77
N VAL A 87 3.16 -6.76 -9.76
CA VAL A 87 3.63 -5.97 -10.92
C VAL A 87 4.02 -4.53 -10.55
N GLU A 88 3.53 -4.02 -9.42
CA GLU A 88 3.90 -2.72 -8.83
C GLU A 88 5.18 -2.73 -7.97
N HIS A 89 5.85 -3.88 -7.83
CA HIS A 89 7.06 -4.01 -7.01
C HIS A 89 8.36 -3.97 -7.83
N TYR A 90 8.28 -3.79 -9.15
CA TYR A 90 9.43 -3.86 -10.07
C TYR A 90 10.10 -2.51 -10.35
N GLN A 91 9.49 -1.39 -9.96
CA GLN A 91 9.92 -0.05 -10.43
C GLN A 91 11.12 0.48 -9.66
N THR A 92 11.15 0.26 -8.35
CA THR A 92 12.11 0.95 -7.48
C THR A 92 13.50 0.39 -7.53
N GLY A 93 13.68 -0.90 -7.80
CA GLY A 93 15.01 -1.48 -8.01
C GLY A 93 15.79 -0.80 -9.14
N PRO A 94 15.22 -0.72 -10.35
CA PRO A 94 15.75 0.07 -11.45
C PRO A 94 16.09 1.53 -11.10
N ILE A 95 15.22 2.21 -10.34
CA ILE A 95 15.42 3.61 -9.93
C ILE A 95 16.58 3.73 -8.94
N MET A 96 16.66 2.83 -7.95
CA MET A 96 17.77 2.77 -7.00
C MET A 96 19.11 2.57 -7.74
N GLU A 97 19.15 1.72 -8.77
CA GLU A 97 20.35 1.55 -9.58
C GLU A 97 20.70 2.80 -10.41
N ILE A 98 19.72 3.55 -10.91
CA ILE A 98 19.97 4.86 -11.53
C ILE A 98 20.59 5.81 -10.49
N LEU A 99 20.07 5.86 -9.26
CA LEU A 99 20.65 6.67 -8.19
C LEU A 99 22.09 6.23 -7.86
N TYR A 100 22.39 4.93 -7.88
CA TYR A 100 23.76 4.44 -7.68
C TYR A 100 24.73 4.90 -8.77
N GLU A 101 24.25 5.07 -10.00
CA GLU A 101 25.03 5.58 -11.13
C GLU A 101 25.21 7.10 -11.09
N GLU A 102 24.16 7.84 -10.72
CA GLU A 102 24.13 9.31 -10.78
C GLU A 102 24.62 9.97 -9.48
N GLN A 103 24.60 9.27 -8.34
CA GLN A 103 25.01 9.78 -7.02
C GLN A 103 25.98 8.79 -6.31
N PRO A 104 27.29 8.84 -6.62
CA PRO A 104 28.27 7.90 -6.07
C PRO A 104 28.42 7.93 -4.53
N ASP A 105 28.18 9.08 -3.91
CA ASP A 105 28.18 9.28 -2.46
C ASP A 105 26.95 8.64 -1.78
N PHE A 106 25.80 8.65 -2.45
CA PHE A 106 24.63 7.86 -2.05
C PHE A 106 24.93 6.37 -2.14
N LYS A 107 25.51 5.88 -3.25
CA LYS A 107 25.95 4.47 -3.39
C LYS A 107 26.89 4.04 -2.26
N ALA A 108 27.86 4.89 -1.90
CA ALA A 108 28.76 4.64 -0.78
C ALA A 108 28.02 4.55 0.57
N SER A 109 26.97 5.35 0.75
CA SER A 109 26.12 5.31 1.95
C SER A 109 25.26 4.06 2.02
N VAL A 110 24.71 3.61 0.88
CA VAL A 110 24.01 2.31 0.81
C VAL A 110 24.96 1.16 1.11
N LYS A 111 26.20 1.20 0.61
CA LYS A 111 27.20 0.19 0.97
C LYS A 111 27.45 0.13 2.47
N LYS A 112 27.62 1.29 3.14
CA LYS A 112 27.75 1.34 4.60
C LYS A 112 26.54 0.74 5.31
N PHE A 113 25.34 0.96 4.78
CA PHE A 113 24.11 0.35 5.30
C PHE A 113 24.10 -1.17 5.11
N ILE A 114 24.42 -1.69 3.92
CA ILE A 114 24.55 -3.13 3.64
C ILE A 114 25.57 -3.80 4.59
N ASP A 115 26.72 -3.15 4.80
CA ASP A 115 27.77 -3.64 5.71
C ASP A 115 27.34 -3.61 7.20
N ALA A 116 26.29 -2.86 7.53
CA ALA A 116 25.73 -2.76 8.89
C ALA A 116 24.63 -3.79 9.18
N ILE A 117 23.96 -4.33 8.17
CA ILE A 117 22.93 -5.37 8.31
C ILE A 117 23.44 -6.56 9.15
N PRO A 118 24.55 -7.23 8.80
CA PRO A 118 25.04 -8.37 9.60
C PRO A 118 25.49 -7.97 11.01
N LYS A 119 25.96 -6.72 11.21
CA LYS A 119 26.32 -6.19 12.54
C LYS A 119 25.10 -6.01 13.45
N ASN A 120 23.92 -5.94 12.86
CA ASN A 120 22.63 -5.85 13.55
C ASN A 120 21.90 -7.20 13.62
N ARG A 121 22.63 -8.33 13.53
CA ARG A 121 22.08 -9.70 13.63
C ARG A 121 21.09 -9.88 14.78
N ALA A 122 21.43 -9.41 15.99
CA ALA A 122 20.58 -9.57 17.17
C ALA A 122 19.23 -8.84 17.03
N LEU A 123 19.22 -7.66 16.38
CA LEU A 123 18.01 -6.94 16.05
C LEU A 123 17.18 -7.75 15.03
N ILE A 124 17.79 -8.13 13.91
CA ILE A 124 17.11 -8.83 12.81
C ILE A 124 16.53 -10.16 13.30
N GLY A 125 17.31 -10.98 13.99
CA GLY A 125 16.86 -12.28 14.50
C GLY A 125 15.72 -12.15 15.51
N ARG A 126 15.75 -11.14 16.38
CA ARG A 126 14.64 -10.88 17.31
C ARG A 126 13.36 -10.52 16.57
N GLU A 127 13.43 -9.61 15.59
CA GLU A 127 12.22 -9.19 14.86
C GLU A 127 11.69 -10.31 13.95
N ALA A 128 12.56 -11.07 13.29
CA ALA A 128 12.19 -12.24 12.50
C ALA A 128 11.50 -13.33 13.35
N ALA A 129 12.04 -13.65 14.52
CA ALA A 129 11.43 -14.62 15.44
C ALA A 129 10.06 -14.16 15.95
N ARG A 130 9.90 -12.85 16.23
CA ARG A 130 8.62 -12.26 16.65
C ARG A 130 7.56 -12.33 15.55
N LEU A 131 7.93 -12.06 14.30
CA LEU A 131 7.04 -12.21 13.15
C LEU A 131 6.67 -13.67 12.89
N TYR A 132 7.66 -14.57 12.96
CA TYR A 132 7.46 -16.00 12.80
C TYR A 132 6.39 -16.52 13.77
N GLY A 133 6.53 -16.18 15.06
CA GLY A 133 5.58 -16.55 16.12
C GLY A 133 4.29 -15.71 16.18
N GLY A 134 4.10 -14.75 15.27
CA GLY A 134 2.89 -13.92 15.21
C GLY A 134 2.74 -12.89 16.33
N LEU A 135 3.81 -12.53 17.05
CA LEU A 135 3.75 -11.63 18.22
C LEU A 135 3.09 -10.28 17.90
N TYR A 136 3.33 -9.76 16.70
CA TYR A 136 2.83 -8.45 16.30
C TYR A 136 1.40 -8.48 15.77
N GLY A 137 0.73 -9.63 15.76
CA GLY A 137 -0.47 -9.81 14.97
C GLY A 137 -0.14 -9.75 13.47
N PRO A 138 -1.15 -9.57 12.60
CA PRO A 138 -0.92 -9.39 11.18
C PRO A 138 -0.14 -8.10 10.93
N THR A 139 0.92 -8.20 10.13
CA THR A 139 1.80 -7.09 9.76
C THR A 139 1.80 -6.91 8.25
N CYS A 140 1.92 -5.66 7.80
CA CYS A 140 1.99 -5.35 6.38
C CYS A 140 3.42 -5.62 5.87
N VAL A 141 3.58 -6.14 4.65
CA VAL A 141 4.89 -6.23 3.98
C VAL A 141 5.29 -4.87 3.38
N VAL A 142 4.29 -4.07 3.00
CA VAL A 142 4.44 -2.71 2.44
C VAL A 142 4.03 -1.67 3.48
N ASP A 143 4.99 -1.27 4.32
CA ASP A 143 4.70 -0.27 5.35
C ASP A 143 4.85 1.15 4.85
N PHE A 144 3.72 1.73 4.44
CA PHE A 144 3.59 3.17 4.15
C PHE A 144 3.96 4.08 5.35
N ALA A 145 3.90 3.56 6.58
CA ALA A 145 4.37 4.25 7.78
C ALA A 145 5.02 3.24 8.71
N LEU A 146 5.99 3.71 9.49
CA LEU A 146 6.77 2.85 10.38
C LEU A 146 5.87 2.17 11.42
N SER A 147 6.09 0.86 11.59
CA SER A 147 5.26 0.04 12.45
C SER A 147 6.03 -1.09 13.13
N PRO A 148 5.54 -1.61 14.26
CA PRO A 148 6.13 -2.78 14.90
C PRO A 148 6.19 -3.98 13.97
N GLY A 149 7.38 -4.58 13.86
CA GLY A 149 7.60 -5.75 13.01
C GLY A 149 7.82 -5.44 11.52
N SER A 150 7.61 -4.20 11.06
CA SER A 150 7.81 -3.88 9.65
C SER A 150 9.27 -3.89 9.21
N THR A 151 9.47 -4.28 7.94
CA THR A 151 10.77 -4.17 7.28
C THR A 151 11.30 -2.73 7.34
N ALA A 152 10.45 -1.74 7.05
CA ALA A 152 10.83 -0.33 7.10
C ALA A 152 11.28 0.11 8.50
N ASN A 153 10.65 -0.37 9.57
CA ASN A 153 11.07 -0.06 10.93
C ASN A 153 12.41 -0.69 11.30
N VAL A 154 12.69 -1.94 10.89
CA VAL A 154 14.01 -2.55 11.08
C VAL A 154 15.10 -1.77 10.33
N VAL A 155 14.82 -1.40 9.08
CA VAL A 155 15.71 -0.55 8.27
C VAL A 155 15.98 0.79 8.98
N ASN A 156 14.93 1.46 9.45
CA ASN A 156 15.03 2.71 10.21
C ASN A 156 15.94 2.58 11.45
N ARG A 157 15.78 1.50 12.24
CA ARG A 157 16.58 1.25 13.45
C ARG A 157 18.06 1.00 13.15
N ILE A 158 18.36 0.32 12.04
CA ILE A 158 19.75 0.15 11.58
C ILE A 158 20.32 1.51 11.14
N LEU A 159 19.58 2.28 10.33
CA LEU A 159 20.00 3.59 9.83
C LEU A 159 20.24 4.62 10.96
N ALA A 160 19.50 4.52 12.06
CA ALA A 160 19.64 5.42 13.20
C ALA A 160 21.05 5.41 13.79
N GLY A 161 21.69 4.24 13.84
CA GLY A 161 23.06 4.08 14.36
C GLY A 161 24.19 4.40 13.36
N LEU A 162 23.88 4.75 12.10
CA LEU A 162 24.89 4.96 11.07
C LEU A 162 25.33 6.41 10.92
N ASP A 163 26.62 6.62 10.73
CA ASP A 163 27.19 7.91 10.34
C ASP A 163 27.23 8.04 8.81
N ILE A 164 26.08 8.45 8.26
CA ILE A 164 25.85 8.77 6.84
C ILE A 164 24.90 9.99 6.74
N PRO A 165 24.90 10.72 5.61
CA PRO A 165 24.04 11.89 5.42
C PRO A 165 22.55 11.59 5.68
N LYS A 166 21.86 12.53 6.31
CA LYS A 166 20.44 12.37 6.71
C LYS A 166 19.54 12.07 5.51
N ASP A 167 19.74 12.74 4.40
CA ASP A 167 18.92 12.55 3.20
C ASP A 167 19.20 11.20 2.51
N HIS A 168 20.39 10.63 2.69
CA HIS A 168 20.67 9.25 2.28
C HIS A 168 19.92 8.26 3.15
N LYS A 169 19.85 8.48 4.48
CA LYS A 169 19.02 7.65 5.38
C LYS A 169 17.55 7.69 4.97
N LYS A 170 17.01 8.88 4.73
CA LYS A 170 15.63 9.05 4.26
C LYS A 170 15.38 8.35 2.94
N THR A 171 16.33 8.43 1.99
CA THR A 171 16.20 7.78 0.68
C THR A 171 16.18 6.26 0.80
N ILE A 172 17.10 5.67 1.59
CA ILE A 172 17.11 4.22 1.85
C ILE A 172 15.80 3.77 2.49
N LEU A 173 15.32 4.54 3.47
CA LEU A 173 14.07 4.23 4.17
C LEU A 173 12.84 4.38 3.25
N ALA A 174 12.77 5.46 2.48
CA ALA A 174 11.71 5.75 1.52
C ALA A 174 11.61 4.62 0.48
N ALA A 175 12.76 4.18 -0.04
CA ALA A 175 12.86 3.09 -1.01
C ALA A 175 12.17 1.81 -0.53
N LYS A 176 12.32 1.43 0.75
CA LYS A 176 11.65 0.22 1.29
C LYS A 176 10.20 0.44 1.74
N SER A 177 9.83 1.67 2.11
CA SER A 177 8.46 2.02 2.49
C SER A 177 7.56 2.16 1.26
N PHE A 178 7.13 3.38 0.91
CA PHE A 178 6.34 3.70 -0.29
C PHE A 178 7.04 3.35 -1.60
N GLY A 179 8.37 3.29 -1.61
CA GLY A 179 9.09 2.81 -2.79
C GLY A 179 8.94 1.31 -3.02
N MET A 180 8.48 0.52 -2.03
CA MET A 180 8.24 -0.91 -2.23
C MET A 180 9.43 -1.65 -2.84
N THR A 181 10.67 -1.26 -2.51
CA THR A 181 11.89 -1.88 -3.06
C THR A 181 11.85 -3.36 -2.77
N THR A 182 11.60 -4.12 -3.83
CA THR A 182 11.21 -5.53 -3.82
C THR A 182 9.93 -5.84 -3.04
N SER A 183 9.27 -6.94 -3.41
CA SER A 183 8.13 -7.51 -2.67
C SER A 183 8.52 -8.26 -1.39
N TYR A 184 9.79 -8.16 -0.96
CA TYR A 184 10.27 -8.87 0.21
C TYR A 184 9.78 -8.27 1.54
N GLY A 185 9.25 -9.11 2.41
CA GLY A 185 8.94 -8.78 3.80
C GLY A 185 9.93 -9.42 4.76
N LEU A 186 10.32 -8.69 5.81
CA LEU A 186 11.14 -9.20 6.90
C LEU A 186 10.59 -10.53 7.44
N GLY A 187 11.49 -11.47 7.72
CA GLY A 187 11.19 -12.78 8.27
C GLY A 187 10.74 -13.81 7.23
N ALA A 188 10.52 -13.43 5.97
CA ALA A 188 10.10 -14.38 4.94
C ALA A 188 11.18 -15.43 4.65
N ALA A 189 12.45 -15.02 4.53
CA ALA A 189 13.55 -15.96 4.29
C ALA A 189 13.87 -16.78 5.53
N PHE A 190 13.83 -16.16 6.72
CA PHE A 190 13.96 -16.83 8.00
C PHE A 190 12.93 -17.96 8.15
N LYS A 191 11.64 -17.63 7.99
CA LYS A 191 10.52 -18.58 8.08
C LYS A 191 10.67 -19.74 7.10
N ALA A 192 10.91 -19.45 5.82
CA ALA A 192 11.10 -20.49 4.80
C ALA A 192 12.27 -21.42 5.13
N SER A 193 13.33 -20.88 5.71
CA SER A 193 14.54 -21.64 6.09
C SER A 193 14.32 -22.52 7.31
N VAL A 194 13.63 -22.00 8.34
CA VAL A 194 13.23 -22.79 9.53
C VAL A 194 12.33 -23.96 9.11
N GLU A 195 11.31 -23.69 8.30
CA GLU A 195 10.37 -24.71 7.83
C GLU A 195 11.00 -25.67 6.82
N GLY A 196 12.09 -25.26 6.16
CA GLY A 196 12.96 -26.10 5.36
C GLY A 196 13.92 -26.99 6.16
N GLY A 197 13.89 -26.94 7.50
CA GLY A 197 14.69 -27.78 8.39
C GLY A 197 16.06 -27.23 8.76
N LYS A 198 16.37 -25.96 8.46
CA LYS A 198 17.61 -25.31 8.91
C LYS A 198 17.55 -24.96 10.39
N THR A 199 18.71 -24.81 11.01
CA THR A 199 18.80 -24.25 12.38
C THR A 199 18.37 -22.79 12.37
N LEU A 200 17.96 -22.25 13.53
CA LEU A 200 17.60 -20.83 13.65
C LEU A 200 18.75 -19.89 13.27
N ASP A 201 20.00 -20.30 13.52
CA ASP A 201 21.19 -19.51 13.18
C ASP A 201 21.41 -19.47 11.66
N ALA A 202 21.29 -20.62 10.98
CA ALA A 202 21.39 -20.68 9.52
C ALA A 202 20.21 -19.95 8.84
N ALA A 203 18.99 -20.06 9.38
CA ALA A 203 17.84 -19.30 8.88
C ALA A 203 18.04 -17.78 9.02
N LEU A 204 18.70 -17.33 10.09
CA LEU A 204 19.06 -15.93 10.27
C LEU A 204 20.14 -15.48 9.29
N ASP A 205 21.07 -16.36 8.92
CA ASP A 205 22.03 -16.07 7.84
C ASP A 205 21.33 -15.83 6.50
N ASP A 206 20.33 -16.66 6.16
CA ASP A 206 19.54 -16.50 4.93
C ASP A 206 18.72 -15.19 4.93
N GLU A 207 18.15 -14.82 6.06
CA GLU A 207 17.43 -13.55 6.25
C GLU A 207 18.36 -12.35 6.06
N ILE A 208 19.54 -12.37 6.68
CA ILE A 208 20.55 -11.31 6.54
C ILE A 208 21.04 -11.21 5.10
N ALA A 209 21.34 -12.34 4.46
CA ALA A 209 21.79 -12.37 3.07
C ALA A 209 20.72 -11.80 2.12
N THR A 210 19.45 -12.13 2.35
CA THR A 210 18.34 -11.59 1.57
C THR A 210 18.20 -10.09 1.77
N LEU A 211 18.26 -9.60 3.02
CA LEU A 211 18.23 -8.17 3.32
C LEU A 211 19.40 -7.40 2.70
N GLN A 212 20.59 -8.01 2.58
CA GLN A 212 21.71 -7.38 1.88
C GLN A 212 21.46 -7.30 0.36
N MET A 213 21.00 -8.40 -0.23
CA MET A 213 20.75 -8.52 -1.67
C MET A 213 19.74 -7.49 -2.19
N ILE A 214 18.64 -7.25 -1.46
CA ILE A 214 17.60 -6.29 -1.90
C ILE A 214 18.08 -4.84 -1.97
N TYR A 215 19.24 -4.49 -1.41
CA TYR A 215 19.85 -3.16 -1.58
C TYR A 215 21.09 -3.19 -2.46
N ASP A 216 21.83 -4.30 -2.51
CA ASP A 216 23.05 -4.41 -3.32
C ASP A 216 22.71 -4.48 -4.82
N THR A 217 21.84 -5.42 -5.20
CA THR A 217 21.40 -5.66 -6.58
C THR A 217 19.88 -5.70 -6.65
N PRO A 218 19.18 -4.58 -6.37
CA PRO A 218 17.76 -4.58 -6.11
C PRO A 218 16.91 -5.13 -7.28
N SER A 219 17.31 -4.90 -8.54
CA SER A 219 16.56 -5.45 -9.67
C SER A 219 16.73 -6.97 -9.78
N GLU A 220 17.96 -7.46 -9.65
CA GLU A 220 18.25 -8.90 -9.64
C GLU A 220 17.55 -9.59 -8.46
N ALA A 221 17.57 -8.95 -7.29
CA ALA A 221 16.89 -9.42 -6.10
C ALA A 221 15.39 -9.59 -6.35
N GLN A 222 14.72 -8.60 -6.95
CA GLN A 222 13.31 -8.69 -7.27
C GLN A 222 13.03 -9.81 -8.28
N THR A 223 13.83 -9.95 -9.35
CA THR A 223 13.69 -11.06 -10.30
C THR A 223 13.84 -12.40 -9.59
N LYS A 224 14.85 -12.57 -8.74
CA LYS A 224 15.08 -13.82 -8.01
C LYS A 224 13.93 -14.15 -7.07
N LEU A 225 13.42 -13.17 -6.33
CA LEU A 225 12.27 -13.33 -5.45
C LEU A 225 11.01 -13.73 -6.23
N MET A 226 10.77 -13.09 -7.37
CA MET A 226 9.60 -13.37 -8.21
C MET A 226 9.71 -14.68 -8.99
N LEU A 227 10.90 -15.15 -9.33
CA LEU A 227 11.05 -16.49 -9.91
C LEU A 227 10.99 -17.60 -8.85
N GLY A 228 11.31 -17.27 -7.59
CA GLY A 228 11.41 -18.23 -6.49
C GLY A 228 10.21 -18.28 -5.54
N HIS A 229 9.31 -17.30 -5.56
CA HIS A 229 8.12 -17.32 -4.69
C HIS A 229 7.19 -18.48 -5.06
N ASN A 230 6.41 -18.94 -4.08
CA ASN A 230 5.45 -20.01 -4.25
C ASN A 230 4.13 -19.66 -3.54
N LEU A 231 3.58 -18.49 -3.86
CA LEU A 231 2.28 -18.07 -3.34
C LEU A 231 1.24 -19.14 -3.63
N GLY A 232 0.53 -19.60 -2.59
CA GLY A 232 -0.57 -20.55 -2.75
C GLY A 232 -0.20 -21.90 -3.36
N GLY A 233 1.09 -22.21 -3.54
CA GLY A 233 1.53 -23.42 -4.25
C GLY A 233 1.53 -23.29 -5.79
N HIS A 234 1.45 -22.08 -6.34
CA HIS A 234 1.30 -21.85 -7.79
C HIS A 234 2.60 -21.66 -8.58
N GLY A 235 3.75 -21.81 -7.91
CA GLY A 235 5.08 -21.62 -8.49
C GLY A 235 5.41 -20.14 -8.77
N GLY A 236 6.65 -19.92 -9.24
CA GLY A 236 7.16 -18.57 -9.48
C GLY A 236 6.50 -17.85 -10.65
N HIS A 237 6.72 -16.54 -10.70
CA HIS A 237 6.22 -15.62 -11.72
C HIS A 237 6.58 -16.08 -13.13
N ASN A 238 5.59 -16.13 -14.02
CA ASN A 238 5.79 -16.56 -15.41
C ASN A 238 4.97 -15.78 -16.43
N SER A 239 4.24 -14.73 -16.02
CA SER A 239 3.46 -13.88 -16.95
C SER A 239 4.33 -13.10 -17.93
N PHE A 240 5.56 -12.75 -17.55
CA PHE A 240 6.54 -12.07 -18.41
C PHE A 240 7.97 -12.27 -17.88
N ASP A 241 8.96 -11.89 -18.70
CA ASP A 241 10.37 -11.85 -18.29
C ASP A 241 10.62 -10.67 -17.35
N THR A 242 10.77 -10.98 -16.05
CA THR A 242 10.94 -9.98 -14.99
C THR A 242 12.28 -9.25 -15.05
N ALA A 243 13.32 -9.89 -15.59
CA ALA A 243 14.63 -9.27 -15.74
C ALA A 243 14.62 -8.26 -16.91
N GLU A 244 14.03 -8.67 -18.04
CA GLU A 244 13.89 -7.79 -19.20
C GLU A 244 12.95 -6.62 -18.88
N TYR A 245 11.86 -6.83 -18.13
CA TYR A 245 11.01 -5.75 -17.63
C TYR A 245 11.83 -4.68 -16.92
N GLN A 246 12.60 -5.07 -15.90
CA GLN A 246 13.34 -4.14 -15.07
C GLN A 246 14.45 -3.42 -15.85
N LYS A 247 15.12 -4.11 -16.77
CA LYS A 247 16.09 -3.52 -17.68
C LYS A 247 15.46 -2.45 -18.58
N GLN A 248 14.32 -2.73 -19.20
CA GLN A 248 13.63 -1.74 -20.02
C GLN A 248 13.11 -0.57 -19.19
N TYR A 249 12.59 -0.83 -17.99
CA TYR A 249 12.07 0.21 -17.10
C TYR A 249 13.19 1.16 -16.66
N LYS A 250 14.36 0.62 -16.27
CA LYS A 250 15.57 1.41 -16.00
C LYS A 250 15.93 2.33 -17.16
N ALA A 251 15.97 1.79 -18.38
CA ALA A 251 16.34 2.56 -19.56
C ALA A 251 15.34 3.68 -19.86
N ARG A 252 14.03 3.40 -19.76
CA ARG A 252 12.96 4.37 -20.04
C ARG A 252 12.85 5.48 -18.98
N MET A 253 13.02 5.14 -17.70
CA MET A 253 12.89 6.12 -16.61
C MET A 253 14.15 6.97 -16.36
N LYS A 254 15.32 6.54 -16.85
CA LYS A 254 16.59 7.26 -16.60
C LYS A 254 16.55 8.74 -16.98
N PRO A 255 16.02 9.16 -18.14
CA PRO A 255 15.93 10.59 -18.49
C PRO A 255 15.08 11.39 -17.49
N THR A 256 13.90 10.87 -17.12
CA THR A 256 12.96 11.53 -16.19
C THR A 256 13.56 11.63 -14.79
N VAL A 257 14.19 10.56 -14.30
CA VAL A 257 14.90 10.56 -13.01
C VAL A 257 16.01 11.61 -12.99
N LYS A 258 16.84 11.67 -14.02
CA LYS A 258 17.92 12.68 -14.12
C LYS A 258 17.37 14.11 -14.16
N ALA A 259 16.26 14.33 -14.87
CA ALA A 259 15.61 15.64 -14.93
C ALA A 259 15.09 16.08 -13.55
N ALA A 260 14.42 15.19 -12.81
CA ALA A 260 13.94 15.46 -11.46
C ALA A 260 15.11 15.78 -10.49
N LEU A 261 16.17 14.98 -10.51
CA LEU A 261 17.36 15.22 -9.68
C LEU A 261 18.03 16.55 -10.01
N ALA A 262 18.15 16.89 -11.29
CA ALA A 262 18.74 18.17 -11.74
C ALA A 262 17.93 19.39 -11.27
N LYS A 263 16.65 19.21 -10.93
CA LYS A 263 15.77 20.25 -10.38
C LYS A 263 15.68 20.24 -8.86
N GLY A 264 16.47 19.40 -8.20
CA GLY A 264 16.53 19.32 -6.74
C GLY A 264 15.41 18.49 -6.11
N VAL A 265 14.72 17.63 -6.87
CA VAL A 265 13.79 16.66 -6.27
C VAL A 265 14.59 15.70 -5.38
N HIS A 266 14.17 15.58 -4.12
CA HIS A 266 14.81 14.72 -3.14
C HIS A 266 14.79 13.26 -3.61
N PRO A 267 15.92 12.51 -3.57
CA PRO A 267 15.98 11.13 -4.07
C PRO A 267 14.96 10.19 -3.42
N GLY A 268 14.65 10.38 -2.13
CA GLY A 268 13.54 9.72 -1.43
C GLY A 268 12.16 9.90 -2.10
N ASN A 269 11.87 11.02 -2.77
CA ASN A 269 10.65 11.18 -3.55
C ASN A 269 10.76 10.48 -4.91
N VAL A 270 11.95 10.51 -5.52
CA VAL A 270 12.25 9.85 -6.81
C VAL A 270 12.04 8.33 -6.75
N VAL A 271 12.34 7.69 -5.61
CA VAL A 271 12.11 6.25 -5.41
C VAL A 271 10.67 5.90 -5.03
N CYS A 272 9.84 6.87 -4.67
CA CYS A 272 8.45 6.61 -4.24
C CYS A 272 7.44 6.94 -5.33
N VAL A 273 7.49 8.14 -5.92
CA VAL A 273 6.50 8.62 -6.90
C VAL A 273 6.27 7.62 -8.04
N PRO A 274 7.32 7.07 -8.67
CA PRO A 274 7.13 6.12 -9.77
C PRO A 274 6.58 4.74 -9.34
N ALA A 275 6.74 4.36 -8.07
CA ALA A 275 6.41 3.02 -7.59
C ALA A 275 4.91 2.87 -7.33
N TYR A 276 4.33 3.79 -6.58
CA TYR A 276 2.93 3.66 -6.15
C TYR A 276 1.90 4.06 -7.23
N CYS A 277 2.33 4.62 -8.36
CA CYS A 277 1.44 5.12 -9.41
C CYS A 277 1.12 4.10 -10.51
N VAL A 278 1.80 2.95 -10.56
CA VAL A 278 1.65 1.97 -11.65
C VAL A 278 0.61 0.89 -11.37
N GLY A 279 0.12 0.80 -10.12
CA GLY A 279 -0.75 -0.28 -9.65
C GLY A 279 -2.04 -0.46 -10.46
N ASP A 280 -2.53 0.55 -11.17
CA ASP A 280 -3.75 0.39 -11.97
C ASP A 280 -3.52 -0.25 -13.34
N VAL A 281 -2.28 -0.61 -13.70
CA VAL A 281 -1.94 -1.38 -14.90
C VAL A 281 -1.56 -2.80 -14.50
N ALA A 282 -2.43 -3.77 -14.80
CA ALA A 282 -2.21 -5.19 -14.51
C ALA A 282 -2.08 -5.55 -13.01
N HIS A 283 -2.49 -4.68 -12.08
CA HIS A 283 -2.66 -5.00 -10.65
C HIS A 283 -4.10 -4.67 -10.15
N HIS A 284 -4.58 -3.42 -10.23
CA HIS A 284 -5.98 -3.06 -9.93
C HIS A 284 -6.91 -3.23 -11.14
N ASN A 285 -6.50 -2.84 -12.35
CA ASN A 285 -7.12 -3.38 -13.57
C ASN A 285 -6.35 -4.65 -13.93
N SER A 286 -6.87 -5.79 -13.49
CA SER A 286 -6.19 -7.08 -13.61
C SER A 286 -7.19 -8.22 -13.78
N GLN A 287 -6.68 -9.42 -14.03
CA GLN A 287 -7.51 -10.61 -14.10
C GLN A 287 -8.19 -10.89 -12.75
N THR A 288 -7.48 -10.72 -11.62
CA THR A 288 -8.07 -10.89 -10.28
C THR A 288 -9.22 -9.91 -10.05
N MET A 289 -9.06 -8.63 -10.41
CA MET A 289 -10.14 -7.64 -10.24
C MET A 289 -11.34 -7.93 -11.14
N PHE A 290 -11.11 -8.33 -12.41
CA PHE A 290 -12.21 -8.68 -13.32
C PHE A 290 -12.98 -9.90 -12.81
N ASN A 291 -12.30 -10.86 -12.17
CA ASN A 291 -12.95 -12.00 -11.53
C ASN A 291 -13.73 -11.57 -10.28
N PHE A 292 -13.13 -10.74 -9.44
CA PHE A 292 -13.68 -10.26 -8.18
C PHE A 292 -14.96 -9.42 -8.38
N ALA A 293 -14.94 -8.51 -9.35
CA ALA A 293 -16.06 -7.61 -9.64
C ALA A 293 -17.25 -8.26 -10.37
N GLN A 294 -17.18 -9.56 -10.69
CA GLN A 294 -18.34 -10.33 -11.17
C GLN A 294 -19.46 -10.38 -10.14
N ASP A 295 -19.11 -10.32 -8.85
CA ASP A 295 -20.09 -10.20 -7.78
C ASP A 295 -20.80 -8.82 -7.92
N PRO A 296 -22.12 -8.81 -8.12
CA PRO A 296 -22.88 -7.57 -8.30
C PRO A 296 -22.81 -6.65 -7.08
N ILE A 297 -22.67 -7.20 -5.86
CA ILE A 297 -22.54 -6.41 -4.63
C ILE A 297 -21.16 -5.75 -4.57
N VAL A 298 -20.10 -6.47 -4.96
CA VAL A 298 -18.74 -5.90 -5.07
C VAL A 298 -18.74 -4.69 -6.00
N MET A 299 -19.25 -4.86 -7.23
CA MET A 299 -19.28 -3.76 -8.19
C MET A 299 -20.13 -2.59 -7.68
N ALA A 300 -21.27 -2.87 -7.05
CA ALA A 300 -22.13 -1.85 -6.48
C ALA A 300 -21.44 -1.05 -5.36
N ILE A 301 -20.62 -1.70 -4.53
CA ILE A 301 -19.80 -1.03 -3.52
C ILE A 301 -18.78 -0.11 -4.20
N PHE A 302 -18.08 -0.57 -5.24
CA PHE A 302 -17.16 0.31 -5.99
C PHE A 302 -17.85 1.54 -6.57
N GLU A 303 -19.01 1.38 -7.20
CA GLU A 303 -19.77 2.49 -7.78
C GLU A 303 -20.25 3.48 -6.71
N ALA A 304 -20.83 2.96 -5.62
CA ALA A 304 -21.34 3.78 -4.54
C ALA A 304 -20.22 4.51 -3.79
N HIS A 305 -19.10 3.84 -3.51
CA HIS A 305 -17.96 4.45 -2.81
C HIS A 305 -17.29 5.51 -3.66
N THR A 306 -17.12 5.27 -4.96
CA THR A 306 -16.58 6.27 -5.91
C THR A 306 -17.47 7.52 -5.96
N ALA A 307 -18.78 7.35 -6.07
CA ALA A 307 -19.72 8.47 -6.10
C ALA A 307 -19.75 9.25 -4.78
N ALA A 308 -19.69 8.56 -3.63
CA ALA A 308 -19.62 9.17 -2.30
C ALA A 308 -18.32 9.93 -2.07
N LEU A 309 -17.19 9.38 -2.53
CA LEU A 309 -15.90 10.03 -2.49
C LEU A 309 -15.91 11.31 -3.33
N GLU A 310 -16.39 11.24 -4.57
CA GLU A 310 -16.47 12.39 -5.47
C GLU A 310 -17.33 13.52 -4.89
N SER A 311 -18.54 13.19 -4.42
CA SER A 311 -19.43 14.21 -3.86
C SER A 311 -18.88 14.80 -2.56
N THR A 312 -18.21 14.00 -1.72
CA THR A 312 -17.58 14.48 -0.49
C THR A 312 -16.38 15.39 -0.79
N LEU A 313 -15.52 15.03 -1.74
CA LEU A 313 -14.40 15.87 -2.17
C LEU A 313 -14.87 17.21 -2.77
N ASN A 314 -15.94 17.19 -3.57
CA ASN A 314 -16.54 18.42 -4.11
C ASN A 314 -17.08 19.34 -2.99
N ARG A 315 -17.73 18.79 -1.95
CA ARG A 315 -18.10 19.58 -0.76
C ARG A 315 -16.87 20.18 -0.07
N GLY A 316 -15.77 19.44 -0.01
CA GLY A 316 -14.49 19.93 0.51
C GLY A 316 -13.92 21.09 -0.31
N LEU A 317 -14.02 21.04 -1.64
CA LEU A 317 -13.63 22.14 -2.53
C LEU A 317 -14.50 23.39 -2.31
N ASP A 318 -15.82 23.21 -2.19
CA ASP A 318 -16.76 24.31 -1.95
C ASP A 318 -16.52 25.01 -0.60
N GLN A 319 -16.22 24.22 0.43
CA GLN A 319 -15.89 24.74 1.77
C GLN A 319 -14.48 25.36 1.81
N GLY A 320 -13.56 24.87 0.98
CA GLY A 320 -12.16 25.27 0.93
C GLY A 320 -11.29 24.48 1.90
N PHE A 321 -10.22 23.87 1.37
CA PHE A 321 -9.22 23.17 2.18
C PHE A 321 -8.23 24.14 2.81
N LYS A 322 -7.77 23.80 4.02
CA LYS A 322 -6.83 24.62 4.79
C LYS A 322 -5.39 24.56 4.27
N ASN A 323 -4.99 23.42 3.70
CA ASN A 323 -3.65 23.14 3.22
C ASN A 323 -3.69 22.00 2.17
N GLU A 324 -2.55 21.75 1.52
CA GLU A 324 -2.31 20.79 0.46
C GLU A 324 -2.61 19.34 0.87
N TYR A 325 -2.54 19.02 2.17
CA TYR A 325 -2.86 17.69 2.68
C TYR A 325 -4.36 17.51 2.91
N GLY A 326 -5.14 18.59 2.90
CA GLY A 326 -6.59 18.57 3.13
C GLY A 326 -7.36 17.61 2.20
N PRO A 327 -7.17 17.69 0.86
CA PRO A 327 -7.82 16.75 -0.06
C PRO A 327 -7.46 15.29 0.22
N VAL A 328 -6.18 14.99 0.50
CA VAL A 328 -5.71 13.63 0.81
C VAL A 328 -6.36 13.11 2.09
N GLY A 329 -6.36 13.92 3.14
CA GLY A 329 -6.97 13.56 4.43
C GLY A 329 -8.48 13.33 4.33
N LEU A 330 -9.18 14.14 3.53
CA LEU A 330 -10.59 13.96 3.27
C LEU A 330 -10.86 12.69 2.46
N ALA A 331 -10.06 12.40 1.43
CA ALA A 331 -10.21 11.19 0.62
C ALA A 331 -10.02 9.91 1.47
N VAL A 332 -8.90 9.82 2.19
CA VAL A 332 -8.56 8.68 3.05
C VAL A 332 -9.59 8.48 4.16
N GLY A 333 -10.03 9.56 4.81
CA GLY A 333 -11.03 9.47 5.86
C GLY A 333 -12.42 9.09 5.32
N THR A 334 -12.77 9.55 4.11
CA THR A 334 -14.03 9.20 3.45
C THR A 334 -14.05 7.72 3.11
N GLY A 335 -13.05 7.20 2.39
CA GLY A 335 -12.95 5.76 2.08
C GLY A 335 -13.04 4.89 3.34
N ALA A 336 -12.28 5.24 4.38
CA ALA A 336 -12.35 4.56 5.68
C ALA A 336 -13.77 4.54 6.28
N ALA A 337 -14.46 5.69 6.29
CA ALA A 337 -15.82 5.80 6.81
C ALA A 337 -16.83 4.98 5.98
N LEU A 338 -16.72 5.01 4.65
CA LEU A 338 -17.59 4.24 3.76
C LEU A 338 -17.42 2.73 4.00
N MET A 339 -16.18 2.25 4.11
CA MET A 339 -15.90 0.85 4.45
C MET A 339 -16.49 0.44 5.79
N ALA A 340 -16.35 1.26 6.83
CA ALA A 340 -16.97 0.98 8.14
C ALA A 340 -18.50 0.99 8.08
N TYR A 341 -19.08 1.90 7.28
CA TYR A 341 -20.53 2.01 7.13
C TYR A 341 -21.16 0.75 6.53
N GLU A 342 -20.49 0.10 5.57
CA GLU A 342 -20.93 -1.18 4.99
C GLU A 342 -21.15 -2.27 6.04
N PHE A 343 -20.21 -2.42 6.99
CA PHE A 343 -20.34 -3.37 8.11
C PHE A 343 -21.47 -2.98 9.06
N LEU A 344 -21.62 -1.68 9.35
CA LEU A 344 -22.64 -1.18 10.28
C LEU A 344 -24.06 -1.35 9.73
N LEU A 345 -24.26 -1.32 8.41
CA LEU A 345 -25.56 -1.55 7.77
C LEU A 345 -26.05 -3.00 7.92
N ASP A 346 -25.14 -3.95 8.10
CA ASP A 346 -25.43 -5.35 8.46
C ASP A 346 -25.32 -5.57 9.99
N TYR A 347 -25.36 -4.48 10.79
CA TYR A 347 -25.33 -4.49 12.25
C TYR A 347 -24.05 -5.10 12.86
N MET A 348 -22.95 -5.19 12.12
CA MET A 348 -21.71 -5.77 12.63
C MET A 348 -20.91 -4.78 13.48
N PRO A 349 -20.58 -5.13 14.74
CA PRO A 349 -19.63 -4.35 15.52
C PRO A 349 -18.24 -4.41 14.90
N ILE A 350 -17.66 -3.26 14.58
CA ILE A 350 -16.33 -3.15 13.95
C ILE A 350 -15.24 -3.85 14.77
N ASN A 351 -15.32 -3.76 16.10
CA ASN A 351 -14.40 -4.45 17.00
C ASN A 351 -14.41 -5.98 16.82
N SER A 352 -15.59 -6.57 16.61
CA SER A 352 -15.73 -8.01 16.41
C SER A 352 -15.16 -8.46 15.06
N ILE A 353 -15.22 -7.61 14.03
CA ILE A 353 -14.59 -7.89 12.74
C ILE A 353 -13.07 -7.86 12.87
N ILE A 354 -12.51 -6.85 13.55
CA ILE A 354 -11.06 -6.77 13.79
C ILE A 354 -10.59 -7.97 14.61
N GLU A 355 -11.31 -8.32 15.69
CA GLU A 355 -11.02 -9.49 16.51
C GLU A 355 -11.06 -10.80 15.69
N LEU A 356 -12.05 -10.97 14.83
CA LEU A 356 -12.16 -12.11 13.93
C LEU A 356 -10.92 -12.24 13.03
N LEU A 357 -10.50 -11.16 12.38
CA LEU A 357 -9.36 -11.16 11.47
C LEU A 357 -8.04 -11.40 12.21
N VAL A 358 -7.86 -10.83 13.41
CA VAL A 358 -6.69 -11.07 14.27
C VAL A 358 -6.65 -12.52 14.76
N ASN A 359 -7.79 -13.10 15.15
CA ASN A 359 -7.87 -14.50 15.57
C ASN A 359 -7.59 -15.46 14.41
N ARG A 360 -8.16 -15.16 13.24
CA ARG A 360 -7.89 -15.89 11.99
C ARG A 360 -6.40 -15.84 11.63
N PHE A 361 -5.74 -14.70 11.80
CA PHE A 361 -4.30 -14.58 11.63
C PHE A 361 -3.54 -15.53 12.55
N HIS A 362 -3.77 -15.49 13.87
CA HIS A 362 -3.03 -16.36 14.80
C HIS A 362 -3.27 -17.86 14.53
N ASN A 363 -4.50 -18.22 14.14
CA ASN A 363 -4.79 -19.59 13.69
C ASN A 363 -4.00 -19.95 12.43
N MET A 364 -3.88 -19.04 11.46
CA MET A 364 -3.06 -19.24 10.26
C MET A 364 -1.58 -19.40 10.62
N VAL A 365 -1.04 -18.62 11.57
CA VAL A 365 0.34 -18.78 12.07
C VAL A 365 0.54 -20.19 12.62
N ALA A 366 -0.39 -20.68 13.44
CA ALA A 366 -0.28 -21.98 14.09
C ALA A 366 -0.48 -23.17 13.12
N MET A 367 -1.37 -23.04 12.15
CA MET A 367 -1.70 -24.11 11.20
C MET A 367 -0.83 -24.11 9.95
N ASN A 368 -0.24 -22.97 9.59
CA ASN A 368 0.59 -22.80 8.41
C ASN A 368 1.83 -21.94 8.75
N PRO A 369 2.80 -22.47 9.50
CA PRO A 369 3.98 -21.71 9.90
C PRO A 369 4.81 -21.22 8.71
N ASN A 370 4.76 -21.90 7.56
CA ASN A 370 5.39 -21.50 6.30
C ASN A 370 4.50 -20.63 5.37
N ARG A 371 3.44 -20.00 5.91
CA ARG A 371 2.57 -19.08 5.16
C ARG A 371 3.38 -17.99 4.44
N ASP A 372 2.88 -17.50 3.33
CA ASP A 372 3.52 -16.34 2.68
C ASP A 372 3.23 -15.05 3.45
N SER A 373 4.17 -14.10 3.45
CA SER A 373 3.98 -12.81 4.11
C SER A 373 2.98 -11.90 3.37
N ALA A 374 2.80 -12.07 2.06
CA ALA A 374 1.77 -11.39 1.27
C ALA A 374 0.34 -11.83 1.64
N ALA A 375 0.17 -13.04 2.19
CA ALA A 375 -1.14 -13.55 2.63
C ALA A 375 -1.76 -12.76 3.80
N GLU A 376 -1.01 -11.82 4.38
CA GLU A 376 -1.38 -11.02 5.55
C GLU A 376 -1.55 -9.54 5.20
N LEU A 377 -1.09 -9.11 4.02
CA LEU A 377 -0.87 -7.71 3.66
C LEU A 377 -2.14 -6.86 3.84
N HIS A 378 -3.16 -7.16 3.03
CA HIS A 378 -4.34 -6.31 2.89
C HIS A 378 -5.34 -6.42 4.03
N ASN A 379 -5.28 -7.49 4.83
CA ASN A 379 -6.12 -7.64 6.01
C ASN A 379 -5.83 -6.51 7.02
N VAL A 380 -4.56 -6.09 7.12
CA VAL A 380 -4.15 -4.95 7.96
C VAL A 380 -4.78 -3.66 7.44
N ASP A 381 -4.76 -3.42 6.13
CA ASP A 381 -5.32 -2.22 5.51
C ASP A 381 -6.83 -2.09 5.76
N MET A 382 -7.56 -3.21 5.64
CA MET A 382 -8.98 -3.29 6.00
C MET A 382 -9.20 -2.93 7.47
N MET A 383 -8.51 -3.60 8.41
CA MET A 383 -8.69 -3.37 9.84
C MET A 383 -8.40 -1.93 10.26
N MET A 384 -7.33 -1.33 9.72
CA MET A 384 -7.00 0.08 9.98
C MET A 384 -8.08 1.01 9.43
N SER A 385 -8.55 0.75 8.21
CA SER A 385 -9.56 1.58 7.54
C SER A 385 -10.89 1.55 8.27
N ILE A 386 -11.40 0.36 8.65
CA ILE A 386 -12.69 0.27 9.35
C ILE A 386 -12.62 0.82 10.77
N TRP A 387 -11.48 0.67 11.47
CA TRP A 387 -11.27 1.28 12.79
C TRP A 387 -11.33 2.81 12.71
N ARG A 388 -10.60 3.40 11.75
CA ARG A 388 -10.61 4.84 11.49
C ARG A 388 -12.01 5.31 11.10
N GLY A 389 -12.66 4.62 10.17
CA GLY A 389 -13.99 4.93 9.68
C GLY A 389 -15.04 4.92 10.78
N TRP A 390 -15.01 3.91 11.65
CA TRP A 390 -15.90 3.82 12.79
C TRP A 390 -15.75 5.01 13.74
N ASN A 391 -14.52 5.43 14.02
CA ASN A 391 -14.23 6.61 14.84
C ASN A 391 -14.70 7.92 14.20
N ILE A 392 -14.67 8.00 12.87
CA ILE A 392 -15.24 9.14 12.13
C ILE A 392 -16.78 9.14 12.24
N LEU A 393 -17.43 8.00 12.03
CA LEU A 393 -18.89 7.87 11.98
C LEU A 393 -19.58 8.03 13.34
N LYS A 394 -18.93 7.64 14.43
CA LYS A 394 -19.49 7.77 15.79
C LYS A 394 -19.99 9.20 16.07
N PRO A 395 -21.14 9.36 16.75
CA PRO A 395 -21.69 10.68 17.08
C PRO A 395 -20.75 11.45 18.02
N LYS A 396 -20.78 12.78 17.93
CA LYS A 396 -20.06 13.66 18.88
C LYS A 396 -20.70 13.51 20.28
N PRO A 397 -19.91 13.49 21.38
CA PRO A 397 -18.46 13.69 21.45
C PRO A 397 -17.63 12.39 21.32
N LEU A 398 -18.24 11.22 21.11
CA LEU A 398 -17.55 9.91 21.06
C LEU A 398 -16.74 9.66 19.78
N GLY A 399 -17.05 10.40 18.71
CA GLY A 399 -16.35 10.40 17.44
C GLY A 399 -16.49 11.73 16.72
N LYS A 400 -16.35 11.74 15.39
CA LYS A 400 -16.38 12.97 14.59
C LYS A 400 -17.76 13.34 14.04
N GLY A 401 -18.79 12.51 14.25
CA GLY A 401 -20.15 12.76 13.77
C GLY A 401 -20.31 12.62 12.26
N GLY A 402 -19.47 11.81 11.60
CA GLY A 402 -19.46 11.65 10.13
C GLY A 402 -18.89 12.85 9.39
N GLU A 403 -17.94 13.56 10.00
CA GLU A 403 -17.30 14.74 9.43
C GLU A 403 -15.78 14.64 9.50
N ILE A 404 -15.10 15.21 8.50
CA ILE A 404 -13.64 15.37 8.45
C ILE A 404 -13.37 16.85 8.19
N ASP A 405 -12.69 17.51 9.12
CA ASP A 405 -12.39 18.95 9.07
C ASP A 405 -13.63 19.85 8.80
N GLY A 406 -14.79 19.42 9.27
CA GLY A 406 -16.07 20.11 9.10
C GLY A 406 -16.81 19.75 7.81
N VAL A 407 -16.18 19.00 6.90
CA VAL A 407 -16.83 18.47 5.69
C VAL A 407 -17.64 17.23 6.06
N LYS A 408 -18.95 17.25 5.80
CA LYS A 408 -19.84 16.10 6.02
C LYS A 408 -19.63 15.05 4.93
N ILE A 409 -19.40 13.81 5.33
CA ILE A 409 -19.30 12.67 4.41
C ILE A 409 -20.67 12.38 3.81
N ASP A 410 -20.70 12.15 2.50
CA ASP A 410 -21.91 11.80 1.76
C ASP A 410 -22.12 10.28 1.72
N LEU A 411 -23.02 9.77 2.57
CA LEU A 411 -23.41 8.35 2.58
C LEU A 411 -24.55 8.06 1.58
N GLY A 412 -25.13 9.10 0.98
CA GLY A 412 -26.30 8.99 0.10
C GLY A 412 -26.12 8.05 -1.08
N PRO A 413 -24.95 8.01 -1.76
CA PRO A 413 -24.70 7.06 -2.83
C PRO A 413 -24.78 5.60 -2.39
N ILE A 414 -24.38 5.24 -1.16
CA ILE A 414 -24.54 3.88 -0.62
C ILE A 414 -26.01 3.58 -0.34
N ASP A 415 -26.70 4.50 0.34
CA ASP A 415 -28.09 4.29 0.78
C ASP A 415 -29.07 4.17 -0.39
N LYS A 416 -28.76 4.83 -1.52
CA LYS A 416 -29.64 4.92 -2.70
C LYS A 416 -29.21 4.04 -3.86
N HIS A 417 -28.08 3.34 -3.77
CA HIS A 417 -27.62 2.47 -4.87
C HIS A 417 -28.62 1.32 -5.07
N GLU A 418 -29.04 1.05 -6.31
CA GLU A 418 -30.10 0.07 -6.60
C GLU A 418 -29.78 -1.32 -6.04
N VAL A 419 -28.56 -1.81 -6.25
CA VAL A 419 -28.12 -3.11 -5.72
C VAL A 419 -28.03 -3.11 -4.19
N LEU A 420 -27.45 -2.07 -3.59
CA LEU A 420 -27.15 -2.03 -2.15
C LEU A 420 -28.40 -1.75 -1.30
N SER A 421 -29.38 -1.03 -1.84
CA SER A 421 -30.71 -0.87 -1.22
C SER A 421 -31.59 -2.11 -1.39
N ASN A 422 -31.20 -3.05 -2.25
CA ASN A 422 -31.94 -4.27 -2.54
C ASN A 422 -31.10 -5.55 -2.39
N ILE A 423 -30.19 -5.61 -1.41
CA ILE A 423 -29.30 -6.77 -1.19
C ILE A 423 -30.03 -8.11 -1.02
N HIS A 424 -31.29 -8.07 -0.56
CA HIS A 424 -32.15 -9.23 -0.40
C HIS A 424 -32.43 -9.97 -1.73
N ARG A 425 -32.21 -9.34 -2.89
CA ARG A 425 -32.35 -9.98 -4.20
C ARG A 425 -31.21 -10.96 -4.54
N TYR A 426 -30.12 -10.95 -3.78
CA TYR A 426 -28.91 -11.73 -4.05
C TYR A 426 -28.71 -12.91 -3.09
N THR A 427 -29.70 -13.18 -2.24
CA THR A 427 -29.69 -14.30 -1.28
C THR A 427 -31.13 -14.67 -0.90
N TYR A 428 -31.32 -15.53 0.11
CA TYR A 428 -32.63 -15.81 0.68
C TYR A 428 -33.20 -14.55 1.37
N PRO A 429 -34.24 -13.89 0.84
CA PRO A 429 -34.54 -12.49 1.15
C PRO A 429 -34.74 -12.15 2.64
N PRO A 430 -35.48 -12.95 3.44
CA PRO A 430 -35.66 -12.66 4.87
C PRO A 430 -34.37 -12.77 5.71
N CYS A 431 -33.33 -13.43 5.18
CA CYS A 431 -32.07 -13.70 5.89
C CYS A 431 -30.90 -12.88 5.34
N ALA A 432 -31.15 -11.86 4.53
CA ALA A 432 -30.13 -11.06 3.85
C ALA A 432 -29.40 -10.05 4.77
N ILE A 433 -28.98 -10.49 5.95
CA ILE A 433 -28.39 -9.65 7.01
C ILE A 433 -26.86 -9.74 7.10
N THR A 434 -26.23 -10.53 6.24
CA THR A 434 -24.77 -10.71 6.21
C THR A 434 -24.18 -10.54 4.81
N GLN A 435 -24.95 -10.01 3.85
CA GLN A 435 -24.50 -9.92 2.46
C GLN A 435 -23.40 -8.87 2.29
N ARG A 436 -23.56 -7.68 2.89
CA ARG A 436 -22.52 -6.64 2.81
C ARG A 436 -21.29 -7.10 3.56
N VAL A 437 -21.45 -7.67 4.75
CA VAL A 437 -20.33 -8.18 5.56
C VAL A 437 -19.60 -9.29 4.84
N GLY A 438 -20.32 -10.25 4.26
CA GLY A 438 -19.74 -11.32 3.45
C GLY A 438 -18.93 -10.77 2.29
N THR A 439 -19.44 -9.76 1.58
CA THR A 439 -18.71 -9.07 0.50
C THR A 439 -17.51 -8.28 1.03
N MET A 440 -17.64 -7.56 2.15
CA MET A 440 -16.55 -6.81 2.76
C MET A 440 -15.43 -7.71 3.29
N LEU A 441 -15.73 -8.95 3.71
CA LEU A 441 -14.71 -9.93 4.02
C LEU A 441 -13.91 -10.35 2.79
N LYS A 442 -14.50 -10.36 1.59
CA LYS A 442 -13.73 -10.54 0.34
C LYS A 442 -12.83 -9.34 0.06
N PHE A 443 -13.32 -8.12 0.34
CA PHE A 443 -12.51 -6.90 0.26
C PHE A 443 -11.36 -6.87 1.28
N ALA A 444 -11.40 -7.64 2.37
CA ALA A 444 -10.29 -7.72 3.31
C ALA A 444 -9.03 -8.33 2.67
N ASP A 445 -9.20 -9.13 1.61
CA ASP A 445 -8.10 -9.70 0.84
C ASP A 445 -7.68 -8.80 -0.33
N PHE A 446 -8.54 -7.88 -0.79
CA PHE A 446 -8.25 -6.96 -1.90
C PHE A 446 -8.98 -5.59 -1.78
N PRO A 447 -8.53 -4.69 -0.87
CA PRO A 447 -9.19 -3.44 -0.54
C PRO A 447 -8.71 -2.23 -1.36
N CYS A 448 -7.69 -2.37 -2.22
CA CYS A 448 -6.89 -1.25 -2.76
C CYS A 448 -7.70 -0.13 -3.42
N LEU A 449 -8.78 -0.46 -4.13
CA LEU A 449 -9.68 0.54 -4.72
C LEU A 449 -10.61 1.22 -3.69
N LEU A 450 -10.94 0.56 -2.57
CA LEU A 450 -11.71 1.16 -1.46
C LEU A 450 -10.85 2.06 -0.58
N THR A 451 -9.57 1.71 -0.39
CA THR A 451 -8.56 2.61 0.19
C THR A 451 -8.16 3.72 -0.79
N SER A 452 -8.61 3.61 -2.04
CA SER A 452 -8.48 4.59 -3.13
C SER A 452 -7.01 4.91 -3.45
N GLU A 453 -6.21 3.87 -3.64
CA GLU A 453 -4.79 4.00 -4.02
C GLU A 453 -4.55 4.94 -5.22
N PRO A 454 -5.24 4.82 -6.38
CA PRO A 454 -5.09 5.79 -7.49
C PRO A 454 -5.34 7.24 -7.07
N VAL A 455 -6.29 7.47 -6.15
CA VAL A 455 -6.62 8.81 -5.63
C VAL A 455 -5.48 9.33 -4.77
N THR A 456 -5.01 8.53 -3.80
CA THR A 456 -3.92 8.94 -2.92
C THR A 456 -2.61 9.11 -3.67
N ALA A 457 -2.29 8.22 -4.60
CA ALA A 457 -1.12 8.31 -5.47
C ALA A 457 -1.09 9.64 -6.24
N THR A 458 -2.20 9.96 -6.91
CA THR A 458 -2.33 11.19 -7.70
C THR A 458 -2.20 12.44 -6.81
N MET A 459 -2.96 12.51 -5.72
CA MET A 459 -2.94 13.65 -4.81
C MET A 459 -1.58 13.84 -4.12
N LEU A 460 -0.94 12.76 -3.69
CA LEU A 460 0.38 12.83 -3.06
C LEU A 460 1.47 13.28 -4.04
N THR A 461 1.33 12.97 -5.33
CA THR A 461 2.25 13.46 -6.36
C THR A 461 2.20 14.99 -6.45
N HIS A 462 1.01 15.60 -6.38
CA HIS A 462 0.87 17.06 -6.30
C HIS A 462 1.50 17.64 -5.03
N VAL A 463 1.29 17.00 -3.88
CA VAL A 463 1.92 17.41 -2.61
C VAL A 463 3.46 17.38 -2.71
N VAL A 464 4.02 16.32 -3.28
CA VAL A 464 5.47 16.23 -3.53
C VAL A 464 5.93 17.30 -4.52
N ALA A 465 5.13 17.62 -5.53
CA ALA A 465 5.45 18.65 -6.51
C ALA A 465 5.52 20.07 -5.88
N LEU A 466 4.81 20.29 -4.77
CA LEU A 466 4.89 21.54 -4.00
C LEU A 466 6.10 21.59 -3.06
N HIS A 467 6.57 20.44 -2.56
CA HIS A 467 7.67 20.32 -1.60
C HIS A 467 8.76 19.33 -2.07
N PRO A 468 9.30 19.50 -3.30
CA PRO A 468 10.14 18.49 -3.94
C PRO A 468 11.45 18.23 -3.21
N GLU A 469 11.96 19.21 -2.46
CA GLU A 469 13.25 19.17 -1.75
C GLU A 469 13.23 18.32 -0.47
N SER A 470 12.06 17.93 0.02
CA SER A 470 11.92 17.18 1.26
C SER A 470 11.34 15.79 1.00
N ALA A 471 11.96 14.74 1.58
CA ALA A 471 11.39 13.40 1.50
C ALA A 471 10.02 13.37 2.20
N SER A 472 8.97 13.07 1.44
CA SER A 472 7.62 12.91 1.97
C SER A 472 7.40 11.57 2.69
N PHE A 473 8.29 10.59 2.44
CA PHE A 473 8.09 9.20 2.83
C PHE A 473 9.25 8.62 3.66
N PRO A 474 8.98 7.64 4.56
CA PRO A 474 7.65 7.22 5.01
C PRO A 474 6.94 8.33 5.79
N TYR A 475 5.61 8.33 5.77
CA TYR A 475 4.87 9.32 6.55
C TYR A 475 5.14 9.14 8.05
N ARG A 476 5.47 10.25 8.71
CA ARG A 476 5.68 10.32 10.16
C ARG A 476 4.35 10.51 10.90
N ILE A 477 3.37 9.69 10.55
CA ILE A 477 2.03 9.74 11.13
C ILE A 477 1.75 8.44 11.88
N ASP A 478 0.99 8.54 12.96
CA ASP A 478 0.35 7.37 13.55
C ASP A 478 -0.73 6.89 12.58
N LYS A 479 -0.66 5.64 12.11
CA LYS A 479 -1.72 5.08 11.25
C LYS A 479 -3.02 4.81 12.02
N ASP A 480 -3.09 5.05 13.34
CA ASP A 480 -4.16 4.57 14.22
C ASP A 480 -4.28 3.05 14.08
N TRP A 481 -3.20 2.33 14.43
CA TRP A 481 -3.06 0.88 14.25
C TRP A 481 -4.06 0.08 15.10
N GLY A 482 -5.30 -0.05 14.63
CA GLY A 482 -6.34 -0.87 15.25
C GLY A 482 -5.87 -2.32 15.46
N ALA A 483 -5.14 -2.91 14.51
CA ALA A 483 -4.56 -4.25 14.66
C ALA A 483 -3.65 -4.37 15.91
N THR A 484 -2.93 -3.30 16.26
CA THR A 484 -2.05 -3.32 17.43
C THR A 484 -2.74 -3.07 18.77
N GLU A 485 -3.84 -2.32 18.77
CA GLU A 485 -4.65 -2.10 19.97
C GLU A 485 -5.36 -3.39 20.39
N PHE A 486 -5.73 -4.23 19.41
CA PHE A 486 -6.41 -5.51 19.61
C PHE A 486 -5.45 -6.69 19.90
N ARG A 487 -4.12 -6.48 19.84
CA ARG A 487 -3.09 -7.48 20.21
C ARG A 487 -3.26 -8.06 21.61
N TRP A 488 -3.88 -7.32 22.52
CA TRP A 488 -3.97 -7.68 23.94
C TRP A 488 -5.27 -8.40 24.33
N ILE A 489 -6.23 -8.53 23.41
CA ILE A 489 -7.53 -9.13 23.71
C ILE A 489 -7.44 -10.65 23.87
N ASN A 490 -6.46 -11.31 23.22
CA ASN A 490 -6.25 -12.76 23.33
C ASN A 490 -5.58 -13.24 24.63
N LEU A 491 -5.26 -12.35 25.57
CA LEU A 491 -4.83 -12.73 26.93
C LEU A 491 -5.98 -12.74 27.95
N GLY A 492 -7.24 -12.71 27.49
CA GLY A 492 -8.40 -12.84 28.38
C GLY A 492 -8.71 -11.59 29.22
N LEU A 493 -8.17 -10.43 28.85
CA LEU A 493 -8.47 -9.16 29.48
C LEU A 493 -8.95 -8.19 28.40
N GLY A 494 -10.28 -8.11 28.25
CA GLY A 494 -10.94 -7.13 27.39
C GLY A 494 -10.71 -5.70 27.86
N VAL A 495 -9.52 -5.15 27.62
CA VAL A 495 -9.17 -3.79 27.99
C VAL A 495 -8.36 -3.14 26.86
N ASN A 496 -8.93 -2.05 26.34
CA ASN A 496 -8.23 -1.03 25.58
C ASN A 496 -6.89 -0.68 26.24
N LYS A 497 -5.82 -0.59 25.43
CA LYS A 497 -4.46 -0.16 25.80
C LYS A 497 -3.74 -1.07 26.81
N GLY A 498 -3.09 -2.10 26.28
CA GLY A 498 -1.88 -2.79 26.79
C GLY A 498 -1.40 -2.52 28.23
N ALA A 499 -2.26 -2.72 29.23
CA ALA A 499 -1.83 -2.77 30.62
C ALA A 499 -1.03 -4.07 30.82
N GLY A 500 0.27 -3.94 31.08
CA GLY A 500 1.19 -5.09 31.27
C GLY A 500 2.04 -5.46 30.06
N ALA A 501 1.95 -4.71 28.95
CA ALA A 501 2.88 -4.85 27.83
C ALA A 501 4.29 -4.42 28.24
N ASP A 502 5.30 -5.19 27.86
CA ASP A 502 6.70 -4.80 28.03
C ASP A 502 6.94 -3.44 27.33
N PRO A 503 7.36 -2.39 28.07
CA PRO A 503 7.56 -1.05 27.51
C PRO A 503 8.55 -1.01 26.34
N VAL A 504 9.48 -1.97 26.28
CA VAL A 504 10.48 -2.11 25.20
C VAL A 504 9.85 -2.62 23.90
N VAL A 505 8.79 -3.43 23.98
CA VAL A 505 8.15 -4.06 22.81
C VAL A 505 7.18 -3.12 22.10
N GLY A 506 6.58 -2.17 22.82
CA GLY A 506 5.54 -1.27 22.29
C GLY A 506 6.01 0.15 21.92
N TYR A 507 6.99 0.72 22.64
CA TYR A 507 7.20 2.19 22.63
C TYR A 507 8.56 2.67 22.10
N GLU A 508 9.63 1.88 22.19
CA GLU A 508 10.96 2.28 21.66
C GLU A 508 10.98 2.49 20.14
N GLN A 509 10.02 1.90 19.41
CA GLN A 509 10.01 1.88 17.95
C GLN A 509 9.60 3.22 17.31
N ARG A 510 8.86 4.09 18.02
CA ARG A 510 8.49 5.43 17.51
C ARG A 510 9.56 6.49 17.72
N ALA A 511 10.43 6.30 18.72
CA ALA A 511 11.47 7.29 19.07
C ALA A 511 12.70 7.23 18.14
N ALA A 512 12.83 6.18 17.32
CA ALA A 512 14.02 5.90 16.52
C ALA A 512 14.01 6.50 15.11
N SER A 513 13.12 7.44 14.77
CA SER A 513 13.00 7.93 13.38
C SER A 513 14.24 8.74 12.93
N VAL A 514 14.87 8.34 11.82
CA VAL A 514 16.02 9.05 11.21
C VAL A 514 15.68 10.35 10.50
#